data_AF-A0A968U482-F1
#
_entry.id   AF-A0A968U482-F1
#
_cell.length_a   1.000
_cell.length_b   1.000
_cell.length_c   1.000
_cell.angle_alpha   90.00
_cell.angle_beta   90.00
_cell.angle_gamma   90.00
#
_symmetry.space_group_name_H-M   'P 1'
#
loop_
_entity.id
_entity.type
_entity.pdbx_description
1 polymer ?
#
loop_
_entity_poly.entity_id
_entity_poly.type
_entity_poly.pdbx_seq_one_letter_code
_entity_poly.pdbx_strand_id
1 'polypeptide(L)'
;MEDKSGVLIVDDSIEEKPYTDENEHICWHYDYSKDRQVKGINFISLLYHSQGVSLPIGFVLVAKTETYKDEKTGKIKRRSTTTKNEHYRQMLKQAEQNQVEFSYYC
;
A
#
# COMPACT_ATOMS: atom_id res chain seq x y z
N MET A 1 -10.30 -20.59 11.27
CA MET A 1 -10.19 -20.63 12.74
C MET A 1 -9.20 -19.56 13.10
N GLU A 2 -9.65 -18.53 13.81
CA GLU A 2 -8.76 -17.49 14.31
C GLU A 2 -8.03 -18.02 15.55
N ASP A 3 -6.77 -17.65 15.71
CA ASP A 3 -5.91 -18.13 16.78
C ASP A 3 -5.15 -16.95 17.38
N LYS A 4 -4.89 -17.00 18.69
CA LYS A 4 -4.14 -15.95 19.40
C LYS A 4 -2.70 -15.79 18.88
N SER A 5 -2.17 -16.70 18.07
CA SER A 5 -0.88 -16.54 17.38
C SER A 5 -0.98 -15.92 15.98
N GLY A 6 -2.16 -15.46 15.55
CA GLY A 6 -2.36 -14.84 14.25
C GLY A 6 -1.46 -13.63 14.01
N VAL A 7 -0.97 -13.51 12.78
CA VAL A 7 -0.07 -12.43 12.33
C VAL A 7 -0.72 -11.65 11.20
N LEU A 8 -0.65 -10.32 11.29
CA LEU A 8 -0.98 -9.42 10.19
C LEU A 8 0.28 -9.07 9.40
N ILE A 9 0.28 -9.34 8.11
CA ILE A 9 1.38 -9.06 7.19
C ILE A 9 0.96 -7.91 6.29
N VAL A 10 1.75 -6.85 6.27
CA VAL A 10 1.51 -5.69 5.42
C VAL A 10 2.54 -5.63 4.31
N ASP A 11 2.06 -5.46 3.09
CA ASP A 11 2.92 -5.36 1.91
C ASP A 11 2.59 -4.13 1.07
N ASP A 12 3.62 -3.47 0.55
CA ASP A 12 3.55 -2.26 -0.28
C ASP A 12 3.98 -2.60 -1.70
N SER A 13 3.00 -2.91 -2.54
CA SER A 13 3.21 -3.46 -3.89
C SER A 13 2.88 -2.45 -4.99
N ILE A 14 3.53 -2.62 -6.15
CA ILE A 14 3.27 -1.82 -7.36
C ILE A 14 2.95 -2.76 -8.53
N GLU A 15 1.73 -2.62 -9.06
CA GLU A 15 1.31 -3.30 -10.28
C GLU A 15 1.69 -2.44 -11.49
N GLU A 16 2.61 -2.92 -12.32
CA GLU A 16 3.10 -2.15 -13.48
C GLU A 16 2.00 -1.96 -14.54
N LYS A 17 1.86 -0.73 -15.02
CA LYS A 17 0.94 -0.35 -16.11
C LYS A 17 1.67 0.56 -17.12
N PRO A 18 2.68 0.03 -17.84
CA PRO A 18 3.55 0.86 -18.69
C PRO A 18 2.80 1.56 -19.84
N TYR A 19 1.74 0.92 -20.36
CA TYR A 19 1.01 1.40 -21.55
C TYR A 19 -0.30 2.13 -21.22
N THR A 20 -0.66 2.29 -19.96
CA THR A 20 -1.91 2.97 -19.56
C THR A 20 -1.67 4.45 -19.28
N ASP A 21 -2.62 5.31 -19.61
CA ASP A 21 -2.49 6.76 -19.36
C ASP A 21 -2.33 7.09 -17.87
N GLU A 22 -1.57 8.15 -17.59
CA GLU A 22 -1.32 8.60 -16.21
C GLU A 22 -2.57 9.21 -15.59
N ASN A 23 -2.87 8.83 -14.36
CA ASN A 23 -3.93 9.43 -13.55
C ASN A 23 -3.51 9.45 -12.07
N GLU A 24 -4.45 9.69 -11.16
CA GLU A 24 -4.15 9.73 -9.72
C GLU A 24 -3.67 8.39 -9.15
N HIS A 25 -4.09 7.27 -9.74
CA HIS A 25 -3.68 5.92 -9.35
C HIS A 25 -2.54 5.37 -10.20
N ILE A 26 -2.52 5.68 -11.50
CA ILE A 26 -1.52 5.23 -12.47
C ILE A 26 -0.41 6.27 -12.54
N CYS A 27 0.44 6.19 -11.51
CA CYS A 27 1.59 7.01 -11.18
C CYS A 27 2.95 6.59 -11.71
N TRP A 28 3.96 7.46 -11.60
CA TRP A 28 5.35 7.02 -11.39
C TRP A 28 5.61 6.83 -9.89
N HIS A 29 6.13 5.65 -9.53
CA HIS A 29 6.47 5.26 -8.16
C HIS A 29 7.91 4.72 -8.14
N TYR A 30 8.64 4.98 -7.06
CA TYR A 30 9.92 4.32 -6.87
C TYR A 30 9.68 2.92 -6.32
N ASP A 31 10.19 1.90 -7.00
CA ASP A 31 10.16 0.52 -6.57
C ASP A 31 11.53 0.17 -6.00
N TYR A 32 11.60 -0.01 -4.67
CA TYR A 32 12.84 -0.35 -3.97
C TYR A 32 13.36 -1.74 -4.33
N SER A 33 12.49 -2.67 -4.73
CA SER A 33 12.90 -4.02 -5.12
C SER A 33 13.62 -4.05 -6.48
N LYS A 34 13.31 -3.07 -7.34
CA LYS A 34 13.88 -2.93 -8.69
C LYS A 34 14.87 -1.78 -8.82
N ASP A 35 15.07 -1.02 -7.74
CA ASP A 35 15.90 0.17 -7.66
C ASP A 35 15.66 1.18 -8.80
N ARG A 36 14.38 1.38 -9.18
CA ARG A 36 14.01 2.26 -10.30
C ARG A 36 12.60 2.85 -10.16
N GLN A 37 12.34 3.88 -10.95
CA GLN A 37 10.98 4.40 -11.15
C GLN A 37 10.18 3.47 -12.06
N VAL A 38 8.98 3.12 -11.63
CA VAL A 38 8.05 2.22 -12.30
C VAL A 38 6.71 2.94 -12.45
N LYS A 39 6.12 2.85 -13.64
CA LYS A 39 4.77 3.37 -13.89
C LYS A 39 3.75 2.29 -13.57
N GLY A 40 2.80 2.59 -12.70
CA GLY A 40 1.86 1.58 -12.23
C GLY A 40 0.91 2.08 -11.15
N ILE A 41 0.19 1.13 -10.56
CA ILE A 41 -0.73 1.34 -9.45
C ILE A 41 -0.05 0.86 -8.19
N ASN A 42 0.12 1.74 -7.21
CA ASN A 42 0.62 1.37 -5.90
C ASN A 42 -0.53 1.04 -4.95
N PHE A 43 -0.42 -0.07 -4.23
CA PHE A 43 -1.41 -0.50 -3.25
C PHE A 43 -0.74 -1.13 -2.04
N ILE A 44 -1.36 -0.92 -0.88
CA ILE A 44 -0.97 -1.56 0.38
C ILE A 44 -1.95 -2.69 0.62
N SER A 45 -1.45 -3.89 0.86
CA SER A 45 -2.26 -5.07 1.14
C SER A 45 -2.07 -5.52 2.59
N LEU A 46 -3.11 -6.15 3.15
CA LEU A 46 -3.13 -6.70 4.49
C LEU A 46 -3.54 -8.17 4.39
N LEU A 47 -2.62 -9.04 4.79
CA LEU A 47 -2.76 -10.49 4.78
C LEU A 47 -2.77 -11.00 6.21
N TYR A 48 -3.81 -11.74 6.59
CA TYR A 48 -3.85 -12.47 7.85
C TYR A 48 -3.25 -13.85 7.67
N HIS A 49 -2.32 -14.24 8.53
CA HIS A 49 -1.73 -15.57 8.54
C HIS A 49 -1.94 -16.23 9.90
N SER A 50 -2.51 -17.43 9.91
CA SER A 50 -2.70 -18.22 11.13
C SER A 50 -2.73 -19.71 10.81
N GLN A 51 -2.04 -20.52 11.62
CA GLN A 51 -2.01 -21.99 11.52
C GLN A 51 -1.78 -22.54 10.10
N GLY A 52 -0.89 -21.90 9.32
CA GLY A 52 -0.56 -22.32 7.95
C GLY A 52 -1.56 -21.87 6.87
N VAL A 53 -2.58 -21.09 7.23
CA VAL A 53 -3.54 -20.50 6.30
C VAL A 53 -3.27 -19.01 6.16
N SER A 54 -3.26 -18.51 4.92
CA SER A 54 -3.14 -17.09 4.60
C SER A 54 -4.42 -16.58 3.95
N LEU A 55 -4.99 -15.51 4.48
CA LEU A 55 -6.23 -14.89 4.00
C LEU A 55 -6.00 -13.39 3.73
N PRO A 56 -6.26 -12.89 2.51
CA PRO A 56 -6.25 -11.46 2.26
C PRO A 56 -7.48 -10.83 2.93
N ILE A 57 -7.26 -9.89 3.85
CA ILE A 57 -8.35 -9.26 4.62
C ILE A 57 -8.58 -7.80 4.25
N GLY A 58 -7.67 -7.18 3.50
CA GLY A 58 -7.87 -5.82 3.02
C GLY A 58 -6.79 -5.34 2.06
N PHE A 59 -7.11 -4.29 1.31
CA PHE A 59 -6.13 -3.53 0.53
C PHE A 59 -6.60 -2.08 0.37
N VAL A 60 -5.66 -1.18 0.11
CA VAL A 60 -5.91 0.23 -0.20
C VAL A 60 -5.08 0.63 -1.41
N LEU A 61 -5.71 1.28 -2.39
CA LEU A 61 -5.01 1.91 -3.51
C LEU A 61 -4.47 3.27 -3.08
N VAL A 62 -3.18 3.52 -3.33
CA VAL A 62 -2.54 4.79 -3.02
C VAL A 62 -2.76 5.76 -4.18
N ALA A 63 -3.54 6.83 -3.94
CA ALA A 63 -3.83 7.87 -4.93
C ALA A 63 -2.95 9.11 -4.70
N LYS A 64 -2.25 9.58 -5.73
CA LYS A 64 -1.49 10.84 -5.69
C LYS A 64 -2.29 11.96 -6.36
N THR A 65 -3.20 12.54 -5.58
CA THR A 65 -4.15 13.56 -6.02
C THR A 65 -3.52 14.95 -6.18
N GLU A 66 -2.44 15.25 -5.45
CA GLU A 66 -1.79 16.56 -5.52
C GLU A 66 -0.63 16.57 -6.51
N THR A 67 -0.53 17.64 -7.30
CA THR A 67 0.62 17.92 -8.17
C THR A 67 1.47 19.04 -7.60
N TYR A 68 2.79 18.87 -7.57
CA TYR A 68 3.73 19.91 -7.17
C TYR A 68 4.90 19.99 -8.17
N LYS A 69 5.49 21.17 -8.30
CA LYS A 69 6.69 21.36 -9.13
C LYS A 69 7.92 21.17 -8.26
N ASP A 70 8.79 20.26 -8.65
CA ASP A 70 10.07 20.06 -7.99
C ASP A 70 10.98 21.25 -8.30
N GLU A 71 11.39 22.01 -7.27
CA GLU A 71 12.17 23.24 -7.42
C GLU A 71 13.56 23.00 -8.04
N LYS A 72 14.14 21.81 -7.83
CA LYS A 72 15.49 21.48 -8.32
C LYS A 72 15.48 21.02 -9.77
N THR A 73 14.46 20.26 -10.16
CA THR A 73 14.39 19.61 -11.48
C THR A 73 13.42 20.29 -12.45
N GLY A 74 12.55 21.17 -11.95
CA GLY A 74 11.48 21.81 -12.71
C GLY A 74 10.36 20.86 -13.15
N LYS A 75 10.46 19.56 -12.84
CA LYS A 75 9.50 18.52 -13.24
C LYS A 75 8.27 18.56 -12.35
N ILE A 76 7.10 18.32 -12.96
CA ILE A 76 5.85 18.11 -12.23
C ILE A 76 5.90 16.72 -11.60
N LYS A 77 5.69 16.64 -10.30
CA LYS A 77 5.58 15.41 -9.52
C LYS A 77 4.20 15.34 -8.88
N ARG A 78 3.76 14.13 -8.59
CA ARG A 78 2.53 13.87 -7.85
C ARG A 78 2.86 13.40 -6.43
N ARG A 79 2.06 13.80 -5.46
CA ARG A 79 2.13 13.30 -4.07
C ARG A 79 0.72 12.95 -3.57
N SER A 80 0.68 11.98 -2.66
CA SER A 80 -0.54 11.65 -1.92
C SER A 80 -0.67 12.60 -0.73
N THR A 81 -1.89 12.99 -0.39
CA THR A 81 -2.20 13.70 0.87
C THR A 81 -2.02 12.80 2.08
N THR A 82 -2.23 11.49 1.90
CA THR A 82 -2.10 10.48 2.94
C THR A 82 -0.82 9.67 2.73
N THR A 83 -0.04 9.51 3.78
CA THR A 83 1.17 8.69 3.77
C THR A 83 0.85 7.21 3.81
N LYS A 84 1.76 6.36 3.32
CA LYS A 84 1.61 4.90 3.40
C LYS A 84 1.43 4.41 4.84
N ASN A 85 2.14 5.03 5.78
CA ASN A 85 2.03 4.71 7.21
C ASN A 85 0.66 5.06 7.81
N GLU A 86 0.01 6.14 7.33
CA GLU A 86 -1.36 6.46 7.75
C GLU A 86 -2.37 5.45 7.22
N HIS A 87 -2.25 5.04 5.95
CA HIS A 87 -3.08 3.96 5.41
C HIS A 87 -2.90 2.67 6.20
N TYR A 88 -1.66 2.29 6.49
CA TYR A 88 -1.37 1.14 7.34
C TYR A 88 -2.05 1.20 8.71
N ARG A 89 -1.92 2.33 9.43
CA ARG A 89 -2.58 2.52 10.73
C ARG A 89 -4.10 2.45 10.64
N GLN A 90 -4.69 2.99 9.56
CA GLN A 90 -6.13 2.89 9.30
C GLN A 90 -6.57 1.45 9.06
N MET A 91 -5.79 0.69 8.28
CA MET A 91 -6.07 -0.72 8.00
C MET A 91 -5.97 -1.58 9.27
N LEU A 92 -4.99 -1.34 10.14
CA LEU A 92 -4.92 -2.01 11.45
C LEU A 92 -6.14 -1.72 12.32
N LYS A 93 -6.52 -0.45 12.42
CA LYS A 93 -7.71 -0.05 13.18
C LYS A 93 -8.97 -0.70 12.63
N GLN A 94 -9.09 -0.84 11.31
CA GLN A 94 -10.20 -1.55 10.68
C GLN A 94 -10.19 -3.04 11.02
N ALA A 95 -9.02 -3.69 11.04
CA ALA A 95 -8.89 -5.09 11.45
C ALA A 95 -9.31 -5.31 12.90
N GLU A 96 -8.91 -4.41 13.82
CA GLU A 96 -9.37 -4.43 15.22
C GLU A 96 -10.89 -4.24 15.34
N GLN A 97 -11.45 -3.29 14.58
CA GLN A 97 -12.91 -3.06 14.55
C GLN A 97 -13.68 -4.27 14.00
N ASN A 98 -13.09 -5.00 13.06
CA ASN A 98 -13.63 -6.24 12.52
C ASN A 98 -13.40 -7.45 13.44
N GLN A 99 -12.84 -7.24 14.63
CA GLN A 99 -12.58 -8.26 15.64
C GLN A 99 -11.64 -9.38 15.17
N VAL A 100 -10.74 -9.09 14.23
CA VAL A 100 -9.72 -10.05 13.77
C VAL A 100 -8.78 -10.35 14.94
N GLU A 101 -8.68 -11.61 15.36
CA GLU A 101 -7.74 -11.99 16.42
C GLU A 101 -6.31 -12.14 15.88
N PHE A 102 -5.41 -11.22 16.26
CA PHE A 102 -3.97 -11.25 15.98
C PHE A 102 -3.15 -10.78 17.19
N SER A 103 -1.92 -11.28 17.33
CA SER A 103 -0.97 -10.82 18.38
C SER A 103 0.21 -10.04 17.84
N TYR A 104 0.51 -10.19 16.55
CA TYR A 104 1.66 -9.57 15.92
C TYR A 104 1.28 -8.97 14.57
N TYR A 105 2.02 -7.95 14.17
CA TYR A 105 2.00 -7.40 12.82
C TYR A 105 3.44 -7.22 12.31
N CYS A 106 3.64 -7.36 11.01
CA CYS A 106 4.92 -7.11 10.34
C CYS A 106 4.73 -6.28 9.07
#